data_AF-A0A564Z2C9-F1
#
_entry.id   AF-A0A564Z2C9-F1
#
_cell.length_a   1.000
_cell.length_b   1.000
_cell.length_c   1.000
_cell.angle_alpha   90.00
_cell.angle_beta   90.00
_cell.angle_gamma   90.00
#
_symmetry.space_group_name_H-M   'P 1'
#
loop_
_entity.id
_entity.type
_entity.pdbx_description
1 polymer ?
#
loop_
_entity_poly.entity_id
_entity_poly.type
_entity_poly.pdbx_seq_one_letter_code
_entity_poly.pdbx_strand_id
1 'polypeptide(L)'
;AKGQQIYPDDFPCEDSKWIYHPSTGKCYKLASASQPFAPADAKKKCGAIMQGYPAVTVSVVEIRTAEELKALKSVLIEYSLKEKINLGARRISAQNPFVWESDQKEVDFSFLPWIGNLRTGDCLVMYYTNVYIGNGWVTVAYVDADSCNSSYATICEHKVKRCENPPGGFDSATMKFTPTEPYPGTTTRAVCKTGFFQRHSSGTTQYASVYKCVGKRDSRGVADPSKYTVNFVYSGGNLIPCDSIKCELDLKTLCHVELNSVGYPDKTAFKYGENITLQCIKGFGYALDLFKTTAIMECLSVPEKPDLGIWFPGPCHACSVIRCNETQMKNMVPDHAALTGARSEFTGEEYGPLQMNQFNQYGNIVTYSCDDSFFFEDWSFQKTIECTLKSGSESEGEWIGYGRTRLPLPKACQPVTCKYEDILLKPIYNIRPNFTIEFSNGTVEYGFKLRPVLYPYMTKIQYVCENGYETVTKYDVQNITCGPTARWKPQLTGCIKKEEAMKTSSGGRYVPPTVEVPSAEKLGLLMMTIIVLFFLTLLLLDLTTLHRDIRWFFNNVRLQKRLWVAKRRLQNTKAKAKI
;
A
#
# COMPACT_ATOMS: atom_id res chain seq x y z
N ALA A 1 -42.30 10.26 -67.14
CA ALA A 1 -40.88 10.28 -66.74
C ALA A 1 -40.79 10.70 -65.27
N LYS A 2 -40.45 9.79 -64.35
CA LYS A 2 -40.19 10.15 -62.95
C LYS A 2 -38.85 10.87 -62.92
N GLY A 3 -38.84 12.11 -62.42
CA GLY A 3 -37.65 12.94 -62.32
C GLY A 3 -36.53 12.19 -61.61
N GLN A 4 -35.37 12.14 -62.25
CA GLN A 4 -34.15 11.55 -61.70
C GLN A 4 -33.76 12.39 -60.47
N GLN A 5 -33.97 11.84 -59.28
CA GLN A 5 -33.62 12.52 -58.04
C GLN A 5 -32.09 12.62 -58.00
N ILE A 6 -31.56 13.84 -58.12
CA ILE A 6 -30.12 14.10 -58.15
C ILE A 6 -29.65 14.12 -56.69
N TYR A 7 -28.89 13.10 -56.30
CA TYR A 7 -28.28 13.00 -54.97
C TYR A 7 -26.91 13.68 -54.98
N PRO A 8 -26.48 14.30 -53.86
CA PRO A 8 -25.10 14.76 -53.71
C PRO A 8 -24.13 13.59 -53.94
N ASP A 9 -23.09 13.83 -54.75
CA ASP A 9 -22.10 12.80 -55.14
C ASP A 9 -21.36 12.20 -53.92
N ASP A 10 -21.35 12.91 -52.79
CA ASP A 10 -20.66 12.63 -51.53
C ASP A 10 -21.57 12.11 -50.40
N PHE A 11 -22.86 11.91 -50.65
CA PHE A 11 -23.78 11.39 -49.63
C PHE A 11 -23.79 9.84 -49.64
N PRO A 12 -23.48 9.16 -48.52
CA PRO A 12 -23.21 7.72 -48.51
C PRO A 12 -24.44 6.80 -48.30
N CYS A 13 -25.57 7.33 -47.81
CA CYS A 13 -26.78 6.53 -47.59
C CYS A 13 -27.68 6.52 -48.84
N GLU A 14 -28.69 5.67 -48.90
CA GLU A 14 -29.52 5.50 -50.11
C GLU A 14 -30.13 6.80 -50.65
N ASP A 15 -30.73 7.60 -49.77
CA ASP A 15 -31.41 8.85 -50.09
C ASP A 15 -31.33 9.85 -48.93
N SER A 16 -31.70 11.10 -49.17
CA SER A 16 -31.67 12.17 -48.16
C SER A 16 -32.66 12.00 -47.01
N LYS A 17 -33.46 10.92 -46.98
CA LYS A 17 -34.31 10.59 -45.83
C LYS A 17 -33.56 9.79 -44.77
N TRP A 18 -32.35 9.32 -45.08
CA TRP A 18 -31.41 8.78 -44.12
C TRP A 18 -30.60 9.91 -43.49
N ILE A 19 -30.35 9.81 -42.18
CA ILE A 19 -29.40 10.67 -41.47
C ILE A 19 -28.07 9.92 -41.40
N TYR A 20 -27.02 10.47 -42.01
CA TYR A 20 -25.68 9.92 -41.93
C TYR A 20 -24.92 10.52 -40.75
N HIS A 21 -24.29 9.68 -39.93
CA HIS A 21 -23.41 10.15 -38.85
C HIS A 21 -21.95 9.72 -39.10
N PRO A 22 -21.04 10.66 -39.45
CA PRO A 22 -19.66 10.33 -39.82
C PRO A 22 -18.88 9.62 -38.71
N SER A 23 -19.08 9.94 -37.43
CA SER A 23 -18.30 9.34 -36.33
C SER A 23 -18.53 7.83 -36.15
N THR A 24 -19.66 7.30 -36.62
CA THR A 24 -20.04 5.89 -36.51
C THR A 24 -20.09 5.19 -37.85
N GLY A 25 -20.10 5.96 -38.96
CA GLY A 25 -20.28 5.41 -40.30
C GLY A 25 -21.64 4.78 -40.52
N LYS A 26 -22.64 5.11 -39.69
CA LYS A 26 -23.99 4.56 -39.78
C LYS A 26 -24.94 5.55 -40.44
N CYS A 27 -25.87 5.00 -41.20
CA CYS A 27 -27.02 5.68 -41.76
C CYS A 27 -28.25 5.27 -40.95
N TYR A 28 -29.04 6.24 -40.50
CA TYR A 28 -30.23 6.01 -39.67
C TYR A 28 -31.50 6.48 -40.39
N LYS A 29 -32.56 5.68 -40.37
CA LYS A 29 -33.86 6.04 -40.94
C LYS A 29 -34.98 5.64 -40.01
N LEU A 30 -35.90 6.57 -39.78
CA LEU A 30 -37.12 6.27 -39.03
C LEU A 30 -38.03 5.39 -39.91
N ALA A 31 -38.40 4.20 -39.41
CA ALA A 31 -39.18 3.23 -40.15
C ALA A 31 -40.61 3.72 -40.45
N SER A 32 -41.18 4.49 -39.51
CA SER A 32 -42.46 5.20 -39.63
C SER A 32 -42.54 6.29 -38.57
N ALA A 33 -42.98 7.49 -38.93
CA ALA A 33 -43.13 8.60 -37.98
C ALA A 33 -44.39 8.50 -37.10
N SER A 34 -45.35 7.62 -37.46
CA SER A 34 -46.68 7.57 -36.83
C SER A 34 -47.10 6.18 -36.35
N GLN A 35 -46.27 5.14 -36.56
CA GLN A 35 -46.60 3.77 -36.20
C GLN A 35 -45.50 3.15 -35.35
N PRO A 36 -45.77 2.84 -34.07
CA PRO A 36 -44.87 2.06 -33.25
C PRO A 36 -44.96 0.57 -33.63
N PHE A 37 -43.85 -0.16 -33.49
CA PHE A 37 -43.75 -1.58 -33.81
C PHE A 37 -43.26 -2.36 -32.59
N ALA A 38 -43.79 -3.57 -32.39
CA ALA A 38 -43.15 -4.54 -31.51
C ALA A 38 -41.78 -4.94 -32.10
N PRO A 39 -40.78 -5.29 -31.27
CA PRO A 39 -39.43 -5.67 -31.70
C PRO A 39 -39.37 -6.65 -32.89
N ALA A 40 -40.19 -7.70 -32.89
CA ALA A 40 -40.22 -8.69 -33.97
C ALA A 40 -40.67 -8.09 -35.32
N ASP A 41 -41.63 -7.16 -35.30
CA ASP A 41 -42.13 -6.48 -36.49
C ASP A 41 -41.21 -5.33 -36.90
N ALA A 42 -40.57 -4.66 -35.95
CA ALA A 42 -39.52 -3.68 -36.18
C ALA A 42 -38.37 -4.30 -37.00
N LYS A 43 -37.93 -5.51 -36.63
CA LYS A 43 -36.91 -6.28 -37.36
C LYS A 43 -37.32 -6.57 -38.80
N LYS A 44 -38.54 -7.08 -39.02
CA LYS A 44 -39.07 -7.34 -40.36
C LYS A 44 -39.14 -6.04 -41.18
N LYS A 45 -39.59 -4.95 -40.55
CA LYS A 45 -39.74 -3.65 -41.21
C LYS A 45 -38.38 -3.09 -41.65
N CYS A 46 -37.38 -3.10 -40.77
CA CYS A 46 -36.03 -2.64 -41.11
C CYS A 46 -35.39 -3.51 -42.20
N GLY A 47 -35.52 -4.83 -42.11
CA GLY A 47 -35.04 -5.75 -43.15
C GLY A 47 -35.71 -5.55 -44.52
N ALA A 48 -36.88 -4.90 -44.57
CA ALA A 48 -37.58 -4.60 -45.81
C ALA A 48 -37.15 -3.29 -46.50
N ILE A 49 -36.50 -2.35 -45.79
CA ILE A 49 -36.24 -0.99 -46.31
C ILE A 49 -35.29 -0.98 -47.53
N MET A 50 -34.37 -1.94 -47.63
CA MET A 50 -33.42 -2.04 -48.75
C MET A 50 -33.45 -3.40 -49.47
N GLN A 51 -34.64 -4.00 -49.64
CA GLN A 51 -34.76 -5.26 -50.38
C GLN A 51 -34.24 -5.19 -51.83
N GLY A 52 -34.21 -3.99 -52.42
CA GLY A 52 -33.62 -3.75 -53.74
C GLY A 52 -32.08 -3.80 -53.78
N TYR A 53 -31.41 -3.82 -52.63
CA TYR A 53 -29.95 -3.79 -52.49
C TYR A 53 -29.48 -4.91 -51.55
N PRO A 54 -29.44 -6.19 -52.01
CA PRO A 54 -29.17 -7.34 -51.14
C PRO A 54 -27.77 -7.33 -50.50
N ALA A 55 -26.83 -6.55 -51.04
CA ALA A 55 -25.50 -6.36 -50.47
C ALA A 55 -25.48 -5.42 -49.25
N VAL A 56 -26.59 -4.75 -48.92
CA VAL A 56 -26.70 -3.84 -47.78
C VAL A 56 -27.60 -4.49 -46.72
N THR A 57 -27.01 -4.81 -45.57
CA THR A 57 -27.77 -5.31 -44.42
C THR A 57 -28.31 -4.13 -43.60
N VAL A 58 -29.64 -4.08 -43.46
CA VAL A 58 -30.33 -3.12 -42.61
C VAL A 58 -30.87 -3.84 -41.37
N SER A 59 -30.61 -3.29 -40.20
CA SER A 59 -31.08 -3.83 -38.91
C SER A 59 -31.85 -2.78 -38.13
N VAL A 60 -32.51 -3.20 -37.04
CA VAL A 60 -32.91 -2.26 -35.99
C VAL A 60 -31.63 -1.66 -35.39
N VAL A 61 -31.72 -0.42 -34.93
CA VAL A 61 -30.57 0.31 -34.38
C VAL A 61 -29.93 -0.41 -33.19
N GLU A 62 -28.60 -0.38 -33.16
CA GLU A 62 -27.78 -0.98 -32.09
C GLU A 62 -26.76 0.02 -31.57
N ILE A 63 -26.41 -0.10 -30.29
CA ILE A 63 -25.47 0.82 -29.62
C ILE A 63 -24.37 0.00 -28.97
N ARG A 64 -23.19 -0.01 -29.59
CA ARG A 64 -22.05 -0.82 -29.16
C ARG A 64 -20.91 0.00 -28.56
N THR A 65 -20.95 1.32 -28.70
CA THR A 65 -19.94 2.24 -28.15
C THR A 65 -20.57 3.54 -27.65
N ALA A 66 -19.81 4.31 -26.86
CA ALA A 66 -20.21 5.64 -26.39
C ALA A 66 -20.46 6.61 -27.56
N GLU A 67 -19.67 6.51 -28.63
CA GLU A 67 -19.84 7.30 -29.85
C GLU A 67 -21.14 6.95 -30.58
N GLU A 68 -21.53 5.67 -30.62
CA GLU A 68 -22.81 5.23 -31.17
C GLU A 68 -24.00 5.76 -30.36
N LEU A 69 -23.90 5.77 -29.03
CA LEU A 69 -24.92 6.35 -28.16
C LEU A 69 -25.09 7.85 -28.44
N LYS A 70 -23.98 8.58 -28.55
CA LYS A 70 -23.97 10.02 -28.82
C LYS A 70 -24.56 10.33 -30.20
N ALA A 71 -24.19 9.55 -31.21
CA ALA A 71 -24.72 9.68 -32.56
C ALA A 71 -26.23 9.42 -32.60
N LEU A 72 -26.70 8.32 -32.00
CA LEU A 72 -28.11 7.99 -31.96
C LEU A 72 -28.93 9.01 -31.17
N LYS A 73 -28.39 9.55 -30.07
CA LYS A 73 -29.02 10.66 -29.36
C LYS A 73 -29.22 11.88 -30.27
N SER A 74 -28.21 12.24 -31.07
CA SER A 74 -28.32 13.34 -32.04
C SER A 74 -29.41 13.08 -33.08
N VAL A 75 -29.49 11.85 -33.59
CA VAL A 75 -30.52 11.40 -34.55
C VAL A 75 -31.93 11.51 -33.95
N LEU A 76 -32.10 11.10 -32.69
CA LEU A 76 -33.40 11.21 -32.00
C LEU A 76 -33.82 12.67 -31.79
N ILE A 77 -32.87 13.56 -31.49
CA ILE A 77 -33.12 15.00 -31.37
C ILE A 77 -33.52 15.60 -32.73
N GLU A 78 -32.82 15.22 -33.81
CA GLU A 78 -33.09 15.69 -35.17
C GLU A 78 -34.49 15.28 -35.65
N TYR A 79 -34.90 14.03 -35.35
CA TYR A 79 -36.28 13.58 -35.58
C TYR A 79 -37.30 14.14 -34.58
N SER A 80 -36.87 14.90 -33.56
CA SER A 80 -37.72 15.35 -32.44
C SER A 80 -38.47 14.20 -31.73
N LEU A 81 -37.87 13.01 -31.69
CA LEU A 81 -38.47 11.78 -31.19
C LEU A 81 -38.12 11.56 -29.71
N LYS A 82 -38.97 12.06 -28.81
CA LYS A 82 -38.80 11.90 -27.35
C LYS A 82 -39.28 10.56 -26.78
N GLU A 83 -40.04 9.81 -27.57
CA GLU A 83 -40.58 8.51 -27.17
C GLU A 83 -39.48 7.43 -27.10
N LYS A 84 -39.80 6.32 -26.43
CA LYS A 84 -38.93 5.14 -26.43
C LYS A 84 -38.83 4.57 -27.85
N ILE A 85 -37.62 4.16 -28.22
CA ILE A 85 -37.33 3.43 -29.45
C ILE A 85 -36.84 2.02 -29.14
N ASN A 86 -37.11 1.08 -30.05
CA ASN A 86 -36.55 -0.27 -29.98
C ASN A 86 -35.04 -0.24 -30.23
N LEU A 87 -34.28 -0.95 -29.39
CA LEU A 87 -32.92 -1.38 -29.72
C LEU A 87 -32.96 -2.84 -30.17
N GLY A 88 -32.11 -3.20 -31.14
CA GLY A 88 -32.00 -4.56 -31.68
C GLY A 88 -31.34 -5.56 -30.72
N ALA A 89 -31.74 -5.60 -29.46
CA ALA A 89 -31.19 -6.50 -28.44
C ALA A 89 -32.29 -7.13 -27.57
N ARG A 90 -32.11 -8.40 -27.24
CA ARG A 90 -33.03 -9.17 -26.40
C ARG A 90 -32.32 -10.16 -25.48
N ARG A 91 -32.99 -10.62 -24.43
CA ARG A 91 -32.57 -11.75 -23.60
C ARG A 91 -33.67 -12.81 -23.52
N ILE A 92 -33.31 -14.01 -23.08
CA ILE A 92 -34.27 -15.12 -22.90
C ILE A 92 -35.01 -15.01 -21.56
N SER A 93 -34.30 -14.57 -20.52
CA SER A 93 -34.85 -14.33 -19.19
C SER A 93 -33.96 -13.36 -18.42
N ALA A 94 -34.40 -12.91 -17.23
CA ALA A 94 -33.65 -11.99 -16.38
C ALA A 94 -32.23 -12.45 -16.00
N GLN A 95 -31.98 -13.77 -15.97
CA GLN A 95 -30.67 -14.36 -15.65
C GLN A 95 -29.73 -14.45 -16.87
N ASN A 96 -30.26 -14.29 -18.08
CA ASN A 96 -29.48 -14.32 -19.30
C ASN A 96 -29.02 -12.90 -19.68
N PRO A 97 -27.81 -12.75 -20.23
CA PRO A 97 -27.38 -11.47 -20.76
C PRO A 97 -28.23 -11.08 -21.98
N PHE A 98 -28.29 -9.77 -22.24
CA PHE A 98 -28.83 -9.28 -23.50
C PHE A 98 -27.87 -9.62 -24.63
N VAL A 99 -28.40 -10.00 -25.78
CA VAL A 99 -27.64 -10.25 -27.01
C VAL A 99 -28.18 -9.39 -28.14
N TRP A 100 -27.29 -8.90 -29.00
CA TRP A 100 -27.64 -8.21 -30.23
C TRP A 100 -28.30 -9.19 -31.20
N GLU A 101 -29.43 -8.79 -31.79
CA GLU A 101 -30.18 -9.65 -32.70
C GLU A 101 -29.49 -9.84 -34.05
N SER A 102 -28.55 -8.95 -34.42
CA SER A 102 -27.81 -9.02 -35.68
C SER A 102 -26.73 -10.11 -35.70
N ASP A 103 -25.97 -10.28 -34.61
CA ASP A 103 -24.81 -11.18 -34.55
C ASP A 103 -24.80 -12.11 -33.33
N GLN A 104 -25.83 -12.07 -32.49
CA GLN A 104 -25.97 -12.86 -31.26
C GLN A 104 -24.83 -12.64 -30.23
N LYS A 105 -24.07 -11.55 -30.35
CA LYS A 105 -23.06 -11.20 -29.35
C LYS A 105 -23.71 -10.54 -28.13
N GLU A 106 -23.13 -10.80 -26.97
CA GLU A 106 -23.53 -10.16 -25.71
C GLU A 106 -23.39 -8.63 -25.79
N VAL A 107 -24.35 -7.94 -25.18
CA VAL A 107 -24.35 -6.49 -25.07
C VAL A 107 -23.38 -6.07 -23.98
N ASP A 108 -22.37 -5.29 -24.36
CA ASP A 108 -21.48 -4.63 -23.40
C ASP A 108 -22.10 -3.32 -22.90
N PHE A 109 -22.27 -3.21 -21.59
CA PHE A 109 -22.79 -2.01 -20.93
C PHE A 109 -21.69 -1.16 -20.27
N SER A 110 -20.41 -1.51 -20.44
CA SER A 110 -19.26 -0.85 -19.80
C SER A 110 -19.18 0.66 -20.07
N PHE A 111 -19.70 1.12 -21.21
CA PHE A 111 -19.74 2.54 -21.59
C PHE A 111 -20.98 3.30 -21.07
N LEU A 112 -21.85 2.65 -20.28
CA LEU A 112 -23.09 3.21 -19.73
C LEU A 112 -23.07 3.19 -18.19
N PRO A 113 -22.46 4.20 -17.54
CA PRO A 113 -22.17 4.18 -16.10
C PRO A 113 -23.42 4.23 -15.18
N TRP A 114 -24.62 4.42 -15.73
CA TRP A 114 -25.87 4.53 -14.98
C TRP A 114 -26.76 3.28 -15.05
N ILE A 115 -26.31 2.18 -15.67
CA ILE A 115 -27.07 0.93 -15.74
C ILE A 115 -26.94 0.19 -14.41
N GLY A 116 -27.57 0.74 -13.38
CA GLY A 116 -27.56 0.18 -12.03
C GLY A 116 -28.63 -0.89 -11.80
N ASN A 117 -29.73 -0.88 -12.59
CA ASN A 117 -30.84 -1.84 -12.50
C ASN A 117 -31.70 -1.74 -13.78
N LEU A 118 -31.40 -2.51 -14.83
CA LEU A 118 -32.34 -2.66 -15.94
C LEU A 118 -33.64 -3.29 -15.39
N ARG A 119 -34.80 -2.68 -15.67
CA ARG A 119 -36.11 -3.13 -15.19
C ARG A 119 -36.43 -4.58 -15.60
N THR A 120 -37.55 -5.09 -15.10
CA THR A 120 -38.18 -6.32 -15.61
C THR A 120 -38.57 -6.12 -17.09
N GLY A 121 -37.93 -6.85 -18.00
CA GLY A 121 -38.14 -6.75 -19.44
C GLY A 121 -37.08 -7.52 -20.22
N ASP A 122 -37.43 -8.03 -21.39
CA ASP A 122 -36.56 -8.92 -22.18
C ASP A 122 -36.04 -8.28 -23.47
N CYS A 123 -36.45 -7.04 -23.76
CA CYS A 123 -35.99 -6.26 -24.91
C CYS A 123 -35.43 -4.92 -24.45
N LEU A 124 -34.41 -4.41 -25.14
CA LEU A 124 -33.83 -3.10 -24.83
C LEU A 124 -34.54 -1.97 -25.59
N VAL A 125 -34.69 -0.85 -24.91
CA VAL A 125 -35.24 0.39 -25.45
C VAL A 125 -34.34 1.57 -25.10
N MET A 126 -34.36 2.60 -25.94
CA MET A 126 -33.65 3.84 -25.69
C MET A 126 -34.60 5.04 -25.78
N TYR A 127 -34.35 6.07 -24.96
CA TYR A 127 -34.97 7.37 -25.09
C TYR A 127 -34.00 8.46 -24.62
N TYR A 128 -34.34 9.72 -24.82
CA TYR A 128 -33.60 10.83 -24.23
C TYR A 128 -34.52 11.73 -23.42
N THR A 129 -33.97 12.38 -22.40
CA THR A 129 -34.67 13.37 -21.58
C THR A 129 -33.73 14.49 -21.18
N ASN A 130 -34.29 15.59 -20.70
CA ASN A 130 -33.53 16.71 -20.17
C ASN A 130 -33.48 16.58 -18.65
N VAL A 131 -32.26 16.57 -18.10
CA VAL A 131 -32.02 16.52 -16.66
C VAL A 131 -31.32 17.80 -16.25
N TYR A 132 -31.70 18.35 -15.09
CA TYR A 132 -31.04 19.52 -14.53
C TYR A 132 -29.82 19.06 -13.71
N ILE A 133 -28.61 19.36 -14.19
CA ILE A 133 -27.34 18.95 -13.56
C ILE A 133 -26.48 20.21 -13.34
N GLY A 134 -26.11 20.47 -12.09
CA GLY A 134 -25.42 21.69 -11.70
C GLY A 134 -26.31 22.92 -11.92
N ASN A 135 -25.93 23.77 -12.88
CA ASN A 135 -26.64 25.03 -13.21
C ASN A 135 -27.25 25.04 -14.63
N GLY A 136 -27.51 23.88 -15.24
CA GLY A 136 -28.03 23.82 -16.61
C GLY A 136 -28.83 22.56 -16.93
N TRP A 137 -29.65 22.67 -17.97
CA TRP A 137 -30.35 21.54 -18.57
C TRP A 137 -29.41 20.78 -19.52
N VAL A 138 -29.25 19.49 -19.28
CA VAL A 138 -28.44 18.60 -20.10
C VAL A 138 -29.33 17.51 -20.69
N THR A 139 -29.24 17.31 -22.00
CA THR A 139 -29.95 16.20 -22.68
C THR A 139 -29.16 14.90 -22.53
N VAL A 140 -29.72 13.97 -21.78
CA VAL A 140 -29.14 12.66 -21.44
C VAL A 140 -29.92 11.56 -22.15
N ALA A 141 -29.21 10.56 -22.67
CA ALA A 141 -29.82 9.36 -23.23
C ALA A 141 -29.89 8.26 -22.18
N TYR A 142 -30.99 7.52 -22.16
CA TYR A 142 -31.21 6.39 -21.26
C TYR A 142 -31.45 5.12 -22.09
N VAL A 143 -30.88 4.01 -21.61
CA VAL A 143 -31.15 2.66 -22.08
C VAL A 143 -31.87 1.94 -20.94
N ASP A 144 -32.99 1.29 -21.25
CA ASP A 144 -33.82 0.57 -20.29
C ASP A 144 -34.25 -0.78 -20.88
N ALA A 145 -34.75 -1.67 -20.02
CA ALA A 145 -35.35 -2.94 -20.40
C ALA A 145 -36.87 -2.86 -20.32
N ASP A 146 -37.56 -3.43 -21.29
CA ASP A 146 -39.02 -3.42 -21.38
C ASP A 146 -39.54 -4.74 -22.01
N SER A 147 -40.87 -4.91 -22.04
CA SER A 147 -41.49 -6.09 -22.64
C SER A 147 -41.27 -6.13 -24.15
N CYS A 148 -40.90 -7.30 -24.67
CA CYS A 148 -40.79 -7.54 -26.11
C CYS A 148 -42.12 -7.53 -26.87
N ASN A 149 -43.26 -7.37 -26.18
CA ASN A 149 -44.58 -7.23 -26.79
C ASN A 149 -45.01 -5.76 -26.91
N SER A 150 -44.32 -4.85 -26.25
CA SER A 150 -44.60 -3.41 -26.30
C SER A 150 -44.20 -2.85 -27.66
N SER A 151 -44.99 -1.91 -28.17
CA SER A 151 -44.72 -1.27 -29.46
C SER A 151 -44.05 0.09 -29.26
N TYR A 152 -42.94 0.31 -29.96
CA TYR A 152 -42.12 1.52 -29.88
C TYR A 152 -41.77 2.06 -31.27
N ALA A 153 -41.37 3.33 -31.34
CA ALA A 153 -40.84 3.87 -32.59
C ALA A 153 -39.56 3.10 -32.98
N THR A 154 -39.36 2.93 -34.29
CA THR A 154 -38.28 2.07 -34.80
C THR A 154 -37.34 2.88 -35.69
N ILE A 155 -36.07 2.92 -35.30
CA ILE A 155 -34.99 3.42 -36.14
C ILE A 155 -34.27 2.21 -36.74
N CYS A 156 -34.12 2.25 -38.06
CA CYS A 156 -33.35 1.28 -38.81
C CYS A 156 -31.97 1.85 -39.10
N GLU A 157 -30.95 1.00 -39.06
CA GLU A 157 -29.58 1.38 -39.38
C GLU A 157 -28.97 0.49 -40.47
N HIS A 158 -28.06 1.05 -41.25
CA HIS A 158 -27.07 0.27 -41.99
C HIS A 158 -25.70 0.91 -41.89
N LYS A 159 -24.65 0.13 -42.11
CA LYS A 159 -23.26 0.58 -42.07
C LYS A 159 -22.78 1.00 -43.45
N VAL A 160 -21.96 2.04 -43.49
CA VAL A 160 -21.22 2.49 -44.67
C VAL A 160 -19.80 1.94 -44.59
N LYS A 161 -19.22 1.58 -45.74
CA LYS A 161 -17.82 1.15 -45.83
C LYS A 161 -16.91 2.26 -45.29
N ARG A 162 -15.96 1.90 -44.43
CA ARG A 162 -14.88 2.80 -43.99
C ARG A 162 -13.76 2.81 -45.02
N CYS A 163 -12.91 3.83 -44.98
CA CYS A 163 -11.66 3.80 -45.73
C CYS A 163 -10.74 2.69 -45.19
N GLU A 164 -10.25 1.85 -46.10
CA GLU A 164 -9.34 0.73 -45.80
C GLU A 164 -7.97 0.99 -46.44
N ASN A 165 -6.96 0.21 -46.04
CA ASN A 165 -5.58 0.32 -46.53
C ASN A 165 -4.98 1.75 -46.41
N PRO A 166 -4.93 2.31 -45.20
CA PRO A 166 -4.37 3.64 -44.96
C PRO A 166 -2.91 3.77 -45.45
N PRO A 167 -2.58 4.83 -46.22
CA PRO A 167 -1.22 5.10 -46.67
C PRO A 167 -0.30 5.53 -45.51
N GLY A 168 1.00 5.61 -45.77
CA GLY A 168 1.99 6.11 -44.80
C GLY A 168 2.49 5.08 -43.79
N GLY A 169 2.24 3.78 -44.02
CA GLY A 169 2.79 2.70 -43.19
C GLY A 169 2.00 2.40 -41.91
N PHE A 170 0.68 2.64 -41.93
CA PHE A 170 -0.18 2.32 -40.79
C PHE A 170 -0.23 0.81 -40.52
N ASP A 171 -0.03 0.45 -39.26
CA ASP A 171 -0.10 -0.94 -38.80
C ASP A 171 -1.27 -1.11 -37.83
N SER A 172 -2.30 -1.86 -38.26
CA SER A 172 -3.49 -2.09 -37.45
C SER A 172 -3.22 -2.95 -36.22
N ALA A 173 -2.09 -3.66 -36.12
CA ALA A 173 -1.73 -4.41 -34.92
C ALA A 173 -1.31 -3.47 -33.78
N THR A 174 -0.61 -2.38 -34.09
CA THR A 174 0.03 -1.49 -33.12
C THR A 174 -0.59 -0.09 -33.06
N MET A 175 -1.37 0.30 -34.06
CA MET A 175 -2.00 1.62 -34.19
C MET A 175 -3.52 1.56 -34.23
N LYS A 176 -4.15 2.67 -33.86
CA LYS A 176 -5.59 2.93 -33.97
C LYS A 176 -5.85 4.35 -34.46
N PHE A 177 -7.05 4.58 -34.99
CA PHE A 177 -7.49 5.90 -35.38
C PHE A 177 -8.14 6.66 -34.21
N THR A 178 -7.91 7.96 -34.13
CA THR A 178 -8.52 8.86 -33.14
C THR A 178 -8.88 10.21 -33.75
N PRO A 179 -10.00 10.82 -33.34
CA PRO A 179 -10.95 10.36 -32.32
C PRO A 179 -11.91 9.27 -32.80
N THR A 180 -12.05 9.07 -34.11
CA THR A 180 -13.01 8.11 -34.70
C THR A 180 -12.34 7.27 -35.77
N GLU A 181 -12.97 6.13 -36.09
CA GLU A 181 -12.66 5.32 -37.26
C GLU A 181 -12.82 6.15 -38.56
N PRO A 182 -12.09 5.79 -39.63
CA PRO A 182 -12.01 6.58 -40.86
C PRO A 182 -13.23 6.34 -41.76
N TYR A 183 -14.40 6.81 -41.35
CA TYR A 183 -15.60 6.81 -42.16
C TYR A 183 -15.69 8.06 -43.05
N PRO A 184 -16.41 8.00 -44.18
CA PRO A 184 -16.59 9.15 -45.06
C PRO A 184 -16.98 10.44 -44.32
N GLY A 185 -16.31 11.55 -44.63
CA GLY A 185 -16.54 12.84 -43.97
C GLY A 185 -15.78 13.02 -42.65
N THR A 186 -15.08 12.00 -42.14
CA THR A 186 -14.24 12.13 -40.94
C THR A 186 -12.82 12.59 -41.27
N THR A 187 -12.22 13.29 -40.31
CA THR A 187 -10.79 13.58 -40.26
C THR A 187 -10.23 12.96 -38.99
N THR A 188 -9.26 12.06 -39.14
CA THR A 188 -8.71 11.25 -38.05
C THR A 188 -7.18 11.22 -38.12
N ARG A 189 -6.55 10.75 -37.04
CA ARG A 189 -5.11 10.60 -36.91
C ARG A 189 -4.79 9.20 -36.42
N ALA A 190 -3.67 8.65 -36.90
CA ALA A 190 -3.14 7.40 -36.38
C ALA A 190 -2.36 7.66 -35.09
N VAL A 191 -2.68 6.92 -34.04
CA VAL A 191 -1.98 6.93 -32.75
C VAL A 191 -1.69 5.50 -32.32
N CYS A 192 -0.72 5.30 -31.43
CA CYS A 192 -0.46 3.97 -30.90
C CYS A 192 -1.64 3.45 -30.07
N LYS A 193 -1.87 2.14 -30.15
CA LYS A 193 -2.79 1.44 -29.25
C LYS A 193 -2.23 1.41 -27.82
N THR A 194 -3.10 1.17 -26.85
CA THR A 194 -2.70 0.92 -25.46
C THR A 194 -1.67 -0.22 -25.43
N GLY A 195 -0.59 -0.04 -24.66
CA GLY A 195 0.55 -0.97 -24.63
C GLY A 195 1.61 -0.71 -25.70
N PHE A 196 1.46 0.34 -26.51
CA PHE A 196 2.43 0.77 -27.51
C PHE A 196 2.71 2.27 -27.43
N PHE A 197 3.90 2.69 -27.87
CA PHE A 197 4.31 4.09 -27.88
C PHE A 197 5.04 4.45 -29.18
N GLN A 198 5.01 5.73 -29.53
CA GLN A 198 5.74 6.22 -30.71
C GLN A 198 7.21 6.36 -30.34
N ARG A 199 8.11 5.76 -31.13
CA ARG A 199 9.55 5.96 -30.97
C ARG A 199 9.88 7.45 -31.19
N HIS A 200 10.45 8.13 -30.21
CA HIS A 200 10.88 9.52 -30.40
C HIS A 200 11.90 9.61 -31.55
N SER A 201 11.52 10.24 -32.66
CA SER A 201 12.48 10.66 -33.69
C SER A 201 13.20 11.89 -33.16
N SER A 202 14.48 11.75 -32.84
CA SER A 202 15.36 12.88 -32.54
C SER A 202 15.44 13.79 -33.78
N GLY A 203 14.68 14.90 -33.76
CA GLY A 203 15.02 16.07 -34.56
C GLY A 203 14.06 16.52 -35.66
N THR A 204 12.82 16.03 -35.75
CA THR A 204 11.83 16.70 -36.63
C THR A 204 10.49 16.89 -35.94
N THR A 205 9.99 18.13 -35.97
CA THR A 205 8.58 18.45 -35.71
C THR A 205 7.73 17.74 -36.76
N GLN A 206 7.39 16.50 -36.48
CA GLN A 206 6.70 15.62 -37.41
C GLN A 206 5.21 15.90 -37.29
N TYR A 207 4.63 16.46 -38.36
CA TYR A 207 3.19 16.73 -38.43
C TYR A 207 2.44 15.42 -38.19
N ALA A 208 1.54 15.41 -37.19
CA ALA A 208 0.64 14.30 -36.97
C ALA A 208 -0.08 14.00 -38.29
N SER A 209 0.24 12.87 -38.90
CA SER A 209 -0.31 12.43 -40.17
C SER A 209 -1.83 12.42 -40.11
N VAL A 210 -2.45 13.36 -40.83
CA VAL A 210 -3.90 13.51 -40.89
C VAL A 210 -4.45 12.69 -42.04
N TYR A 211 -5.47 11.90 -41.74
CA TYR A 211 -6.25 11.10 -42.67
C TYR A 211 -7.64 11.69 -42.79
N LYS A 212 -8.05 12.07 -44.00
CA LYS A 212 -9.43 12.41 -44.30
C LYS A 212 -10.04 11.29 -45.13
N CYS A 213 -11.11 10.68 -44.65
CA CYS A 213 -11.83 9.70 -45.46
C CYS A 213 -12.88 10.42 -46.28
N VAL A 214 -12.80 10.28 -47.61
CA VAL A 214 -13.78 10.83 -48.54
C VAL A 214 -14.44 9.69 -49.29
N GLY A 215 -15.63 9.90 -49.81
CA GLY A 215 -16.27 8.93 -50.68
C GLY A 215 -17.00 9.59 -51.84
N LYS A 216 -17.33 8.77 -52.82
CA LYS A 216 -18.03 9.17 -54.03
C LYS A 216 -18.85 8.02 -54.58
N ARG A 217 -19.99 8.35 -55.17
CA ARG A 217 -20.78 7.39 -55.97
C ARG A 217 -20.14 7.16 -57.34
N ASP A 218 -20.23 5.93 -57.83
CA ASP A 218 -19.77 5.55 -59.19
C ASP A 218 -20.48 6.34 -60.30
N SER A 219 -21.76 6.71 -60.09
CA SER A 219 -22.51 7.55 -61.02
C SER A 219 -23.62 8.36 -60.33
N ARG A 220 -23.90 9.55 -60.87
CA ARG A 220 -24.98 10.44 -60.40
C ARG A 220 -26.33 9.74 -60.53
N GLY A 221 -27.05 9.60 -59.41
CA GLY A 221 -28.41 9.04 -59.38
C GLY A 221 -28.52 7.55 -59.02
N VAL A 222 -27.42 6.83 -58.84
CA VAL A 222 -27.47 5.46 -58.29
C VAL A 222 -27.70 5.54 -56.79
N ALA A 223 -28.85 5.05 -56.30
CA ALA A 223 -29.20 5.06 -54.88
C ALA A 223 -28.52 3.94 -54.07
N ASP A 224 -27.96 2.91 -54.72
CA ASP A 224 -27.34 1.75 -54.06
C ASP A 224 -26.13 2.13 -53.17
N PRO A 225 -26.23 2.05 -51.82
CA PRO A 225 -25.13 2.38 -50.91
C PRO A 225 -23.94 1.42 -51.04
N SER A 226 -24.12 0.20 -51.53
CA SER A 226 -23.05 -0.79 -51.64
C SER A 226 -21.98 -0.41 -52.68
N LYS A 227 -22.37 0.46 -53.64
CA LYS A 227 -21.54 1.05 -54.69
C LYS A 227 -20.89 2.39 -54.29
N TYR A 228 -21.06 2.82 -53.04
CA TYR A 228 -20.35 3.98 -52.54
C TYR A 228 -18.87 3.62 -52.33
N THR A 229 -17.99 4.29 -53.07
CA THR A 229 -16.54 4.07 -52.99
C THR A 229 -15.92 5.07 -52.03
N VAL A 230 -14.90 4.64 -51.30
CA VAL A 230 -14.27 5.42 -50.23
C VAL A 230 -12.76 5.36 -50.38
N ASN A 231 -12.10 6.49 -50.18
CA ASN A 231 -10.66 6.63 -50.36
C ASN A 231 -10.07 7.58 -49.31
N PHE A 232 -8.82 7.32 -48.91
CA PHE A 232 -8.08 8.23 -48.04
C PHE A 232 -7.52 9.41 -48.83
N VAL A 233 -7.76 10.62 -48.33
CA VAL A 233 -6.96 11.81 -48.63
C VAL A 233 -5.96 11.98 -47.49
N TYR A 234 -4.68 11.90 -47.84
CA TYR A 234 -3.59 11.82 -46.87
C TYR A 234 -2.65 13.02 -46.99
N SER A 235 -2.23 13.55 -45.85
CA SER A 235 -1.37 14.75 -45.76
C SER A 235 0.11 14.52 -46.13
N GLY A 236 0.53 13.28 -46.38
CA GLY A 236 1.80 12.96 -47.05
C GLY A 236 3.02 12.67 -46.16
N GLY A 237 2.83 12.31 -44.88
CA GLY A 237 3.93 11.88 -44.00
C GLY A 237 4.27 10.38 -44.11
N ASN A 238 5.31 9.93 -43.42
CA ASN A 238 5.39 8.53 -43.00
C ASN A 238 5.03 8.48 -41.51
N LEU A 239 4.25 7.48 -41.12
CA LEU A 239 3.95 7.22 -39.72
C LEU A 239 5.20 6.67 -39.02
N ILE A 240 5.44 7.17 -37.82
CA ILE A 240 6.44 6.60 -36.93
C ILE A 240 5.89 5.26 -36.43
N PRO A 241 6.64 4.15 -36.55
CA PRO A 241 6.23 2.87 -35.98
C PRO A 241 5.96 2.95 -34.48
N CYS A 242 4.98 2.18 -34.03
CA CYS A 242 4.66 2.05 -32.61
C CYS A 242 5.42 0.85 -32.02
N ASP A 243 6.26 1.09 -31.03
CA ASP A 243 6.98 0.04 -30.31
C ASP A 243 6.15 -0.48 -29.15
N SER A 244 6.32 -1.77 -28.81
CA SER A 244 5.66 -2.37 -27.64
C SER A 244 6.31 -1.94 -26.34
N ILE A 245 5.48 -1.63 -25.34
CA ILE A 245 5.93 -1.35 -23.98
C ILE A 245 6.43 -2.63 -23.35
N LYS A 246 7.58 -2.53 -22.67
CA LYS A 246 8.20 -3.62 -21.94
C LYS A 246 8.49 -3.21 -20.51
N CYS A 247 8.15 -4.08 -19.56
CA CYS A 247 8.58 -3.95 -18.17
C CYS A 247 9.74 -4.89 -17.92
N GLU A 248 10.85 -4.32 -17.45
CA GLU A 248 11.99 -5.10 -17.00
C GLU A 248 11.77 -5.52 -15.54
N LEU A 249 12.08 -6.77 -15.23
CA LEU A 249 12.06 -7.30 -13.87
C LEU A 249 13.48 -7.67 -13.45
N ASP A 250 13.99 -6.97 -12.44
CA ASP A 250 15.16 -7.41 -11.69
C ASP A 250 14.70 -8.09 -10.40
N LEU A 251 14.97 -9.38 -10.26
CA LEU A 251 14.61 -10.17 -9.07
C LEU A 251 15.22 -9.60 -7.78
N LYS A 252 16.33 -8.84 -7.87
CA LYS A 252 16.94 -8.18 -6.70
C LYS A 252 16.11 -7.01 -6.16
N THR A 253 15.19 -6.49 -6.96
CA THR A 253 14.30 -5.38 -6.56
C THR A 253 13.01 -5.87 -5.92
N LEU A 254 12.79 -7.18 -5.84
CA LEU A 254 11.65 -7.75 -5.11
C LEU A 254 11.92 -7.69 -3.60
N CYS A 255 10.99 -7.10 -2.84
CA CYS A 255 11.06 -7.06 -1.39
C CYS A 255 9.98 -7.97 -0.78
N HIS A 256 10.33 -8.67 0.30
CA HIS A 256 9.38 -9.48 1.10
C HIS A 256 8.68 -10.60 0.32
N VAL A 257 9.38 -11.18 -0.66
CA VAL A 257 8.91 -12.26 -1.52
C VAL A 257 9.74 -13.52 -1.25
N GLU A 258 9.11 -14.70 -1.32
CA GLU A 258 9.81 -15.97 -1.21
C GLU A 258 10.74 -16.20 -2.42
N LEU A 259 12.00 -16.59 -2.17
CA LEU A 259 13.06 -16.70 -3.18
C LEU A 259 12.72 -17.57 -4.40
N ASN A 260 11.80 -18.53 -4.27
CA ASN A 260 11.45 -19.48 -5.34
C ASN A 260 10.02 -19.28 -5.90
N SER A 261 9.37 -18.17 -5.56
CA SER A 261 7.96 -17.98 -5.93
C SER A 261 7.73 -17.40 -7.32
N VAL A 262 8.79 -16.92 -7.99
CA VAL A 262 8.69 -16.38 -9.34
C VAL A 262 8.70 -17.53 -10.35
N GLY A 263 7.54 -17.80 -10.98
CA GLY A 263 7.38 -18.91 -11.92
C GLY A 263 8.22 -18.83 -13.20
N TYR A 264 8.92 -17.71 -13.44
CA TYR A 264 9.72 -17.45 -14.66
C TYR A 264 11.09 -16.84 -14.32
N PRO A 265 12.01 -17.59 -13.69
CA PRO A 265 13.31 -17.03 -13.24
C PRO A 265 14.17 -16.50 -14.40
N ASP A 266 14.01 -17.03 -15.62
CA ASP A 266 14.82 -16.67 -16.78
C ASP A 266 14.21 -15.55 -17.65
N LYS A 267 12.96 -15.14 -17.39
CA LYS A 267 12.29 -14.08 -18.16
C LYS A 267 12.48 -12.73 -17.44
N THR A 268 13.22 -11.83 -18.06
CA THR A 268 13.51 -10.49 -17.50
C THR A 268 12.69 -9.38 -18.12
N ALA A 269 12.04 -9.62 -19.28
CA ALA A 269 11.26 -8.62 -19.99
C ALA A 269 9.83 -9.12 -20.25
N PHE A 270 8.86 -8.31 -19.83
CA PHE A 270 7.44 -8.61 -19.90
C PHE A 270 6.72 -7.59 -20.77
N LYS A 271 5.70 -8.02 -21.50
CA LYS A 271 4.89 -7.16 -22.35
C LYS A 271 3.82 -6.45 -21.51
N TYR A 272 3.34 -5.33 -22.00
CA TYR A 272 2.16 -4.65 -21.43
C TYR A 272 1.00 -5.64 -21.20
N GLY A 273 0.38 -5.57 -20.01
CA GLY A 273 -0.72 -6.43 -19.58
C GLY A 273 -0.31 -7.84 -19.14
N GLU A 274 0.97 -8.23 -19.28
CA GLU A 274 1.45 -9.46 -18.65
C GLU A 274 1.54 -9.26 -17.13
N ASN A 275 1.24 -10.33 -16.40
CA ASN A 275 1.27 -10.36 -14.96
C ASN A 275 2.32 -11.34 -14.43
N ILE A 276 2.76 -11.09 -13.19
CA ILE A 276 3.65 -11.97 -12.44
C ILE A 276 3.01 -12.23 -11.09
N THR A 277 2.91 -13.50 -10.75
CA THR A 277 2.47 -13.96 -9.43
C THR A 277 3.69 -14.18 -8.54
N LEU A 278 3.63 -13.66 -7.32
CA LEU A 278 4.68 -13.76 -6.30
C LEU A 278 4.06 -14.29 -5.01
N GLN A 279 4.81 -15.07 -4.23
CA GLN A 279 4.41 -15.42 -2.86
C GLN A 279 5.10 -14.49 -1.87
N CYS A 280 4.30 -13.81 -1.05
CA CYS A 280 4.81 -12.99 0.02
C CYS A 280 5.35 -13.85 1.16
N ILE A 281 6.44 -13.42 1.79
CA ILE A 281 6.95 -14.10 2.99
C ILE A 281 5.96 -13.93 4.15
N LYS A 282 6.06 -14.81 5.15
CA LYS A 282 5.24 -14.76 6.37
C LYS A 282 5.26 -13.35 6.99
N GLY A 283 4.08 -12.81 7.28
CA GLY A 283 3.92 -11.46 7.84
C GLY A 283 3.68 -10.37 6.80
N PHE A 284 3.66 -10.72 5.51
CA PHE A 284 3.40 -9.83 4.40
C PHE A 284 2.25 -10.39 3.54
N GLY A 285 1.41 -9.50 3.03
CA GLY A 285 0.30 -9.82 2.14
C GLY A 285 0.31 -8.95 0.89
N TYR A 286 -0.57 -9.25 -0.06
CA TYR A 286 -0.67 -8.51 -1.31
C TYR A 286 -1.13 -7.07 -1.04
N ALA A 287 -0.41 -6.09 -1.58
CA ALA A 287 -0.68 -4.68 -1.29
C ALA A 287 -2.07 -4.17 -1.70
N LEU A 288 -2.70 -4.78 -2.71
CA LEU A 288 -4.07 -4.43 -3.10
C LEU A 288 -5.14 -5.25 -2.34
N ASP A 289 -4.74 -6.32 -1.65
CA ASP A 289 -5.62 -7.19 -0.87
C ASP A 289 -4.81 -7.94 0.19
N LEU A 290 -4.65 -7.34 1.38
CA LEU A 290 -3.80 -7.86 2.46
C LEU A 290 -4.23 -9.24 2.98
N PHE A 291 -5.44 -9.71 2.64
CA PHE A 291 -5.91 -11.04 3.01
C PHE A 291 -5.30 -12.16 2.16
N LYS A 292 -4.63 -11.81 1.05
CA LYS A 292 -3.97 -12.76 0.14
C LYS A 292 -2.46 -12.77 0.36
N THR A 293 -1.89 -13.96 0.40
CA THR A 293 -0.43 -14.17 0.44
C THR A 293 0.20 -14.16 -0.94
N THR A 294 -0.58 -14.46 -1.99
CA THR A 294 -0.15 -14.34 -3.39
C THR A 294 -0.35 -12.91 -3.88
N ALA A 295 0.75 -12.23 -4.21
CA ALA A 295 0.74 -10.92 -4.87
C ALA A 295 0.76 -11.05 -6.39
N ILE A 296 0.14 -10.09 -7.08
CA ILE A 296 0.15 -10.01 -8.54
C ILE A 296 0.69 -8.64 -8.93
N MET A 297 1.71 -8.62 -9.79
CA MET A 297 2.18 -7.39 -10.42
C MET A 297 1.81 -7.41 -11.89
N GLU A 298 1.33 -6.29 -12.42
CA GLU A 298 0.98 -6.12 -13.83
C GLU A 298 1.91 -5.11 -14.50
N CYS A 299 2.32 -5.41 -15.73
CA CYS A 299 3.11 -4.49 -16.54
C CYS A 299 2.21 -3.44 -17.20
N LEU A 300 2.35 -2.19 -16.77
CA LEU A 300 1.54 -1.06 -17.20
C LEU A 300 2.40 0.06 -17.79
N SER A 301 1.75 1.13 -18.25
CA SER A 301 2.38 2.33 -18.81
C SER A 301 1.95 3.57 -18.06
N VAL A 302 2.84 4.55 -17.90
CA VAL A 302 2.50 5.84 -17.27
C VAL A 302 2.19 6.87 -18.36
N PRO A 303 1.10 7.66 -18.26
CA PRO A 303 0.77 8.68 -19.25
C PRO A 303 1.88 9.72 -19.50
N GLU A 304 2.66 10.03 -18.46
CA GLU A 304 3.73 11.03 -18.47
C GLU A 304 4.99 10.53 -19.21
N LYS A 305 5.21 9.21 -19.24
CA LYS A 305 6.34 8.52 -19.89
C LYS A 305 5.83 7.25 -20.58
N PRO A 306 5.15 7.39 -21.72
CA PRO A 306 4.49 6.27 -22.40
C PRO A 306 5.47 5.23 -22.95
N ASP A 307 6.75 5.59 -23.08
CA ASP A 307 7.86 4.73 -23.47
C ASP A 307 8.37 3.83 -22.34
N LEU A 308 8.02 4.13 -21.08
CA LEU A 308 8.46 3.38 -19.91
C LEU A 308 7.37 2.41 -19.43
N GLY A 309 7.70 1.11 -19.44
CA GLY A 309 6.92 0.10 -18.75
C GLY A 309 7.20 0.10 -17.26
N ILE A 310 6.15 0.08 -16.44
CA ILE A 310 6.25 0.03 -14.98
C ILE A 310 5.48 -1.17 -14.42
N TRP A 311 5.98 -1.72 -13.32
CA TRP A 311 5.25 -2.72 -12.55
C TRP A 311 4.27 -2.07 -11.58
N PHE A 312 3.04 -2.57 -11.55
CA PHE A 312 2.02 -2.16 -10.59
C PHE A 312 1.37 -3.37 -9.88
N PRO A 313 1.40 -3.44 -8.54
CA PRO A 313 2.25 -2.64 -7.66
C PRO A 313 3.74 -2.82 -7.98
N GLY A 314 4.58 -1.85 -7.59
CA GLY A 314 6.02 -1.92 -7.85
C GLY A 314 6.71 -3.09 -7.11
N PRO A 315 7.92 -3.51 -7.52
CA PRO A 315 8.57 -4.72 -7.02
C PRO A 315 8.70 -4.84 -5.49
N CYS A 316 9.05 -3.75 -4.78
CA CYS A 316 9.11 -3.74 -3.31
C CYS A 316 7.77 -3.45 -2.63
N HIS A 317 6.76 -2.99 -3.38
CA HIS A 317 5.44 -2.68 -2.86
C HIS A 317 4.43 -3.77 -3.13
N ALA A 318 4.76 -4.82 -3.90
CA ALA A 318 3.84 -5.93 -4.18
C ALA A 318 3.42 -6.67 -2.92
N CYS A 319 4.36 -6.91 -2.01
CA CYS A 319 4.13 -7.50 -0.69
C CYS A 319 4.26 -6.43 0.39
N SER A 320 3.14 -6.11 1.03
CA SER A 320 3.04 -5.12 2.11
C SER A 320 2.93 -5.81 3.46
N VAL A 321 3.51 -5.18 4.48
CA VAL A 321 3.50 -5.71 5.85
C VAL A 321 2.07 -5.81 6.40
N ILE A 322 1.72 -6.95 7.00
CA ILE A 322 0.45 -7.14 7.70
C ILE A 322 0.46 -6.28 8.95
N ARG A 323 -0.70 -5.70 9.28
CA ARG A 323 -0.83 -4.79 10.41
C ARG A 323 -1.89 -5.26 11.39
N CYS A 324 -1.61 -5.09 12.67
CA CYS A 324 -2.58 -5.27 13.74
C CYS A 324 -3.50 -4.05 13.84
N ASN A 325 -4.64 -4.23 14.52
CA ASN A 325 -5.65 -3.20 14.64
C ASN A 325 -5.12 -1.98 15.42
N GLU A 326 -4.97 -0.84 14.72
CA GLU A 326 -4.43 0.39 15.30
C GLU A 326 -5.35 0.99 16.37
N THR A 327 -6.67 0.93 16.15
CA THR A 327 -7.67 1.42 17.12
C THR A 327 -7.62 0.61 18.40
N GLN A 328 -7.48 -0.71 18.29
CA GLN A 328 -7.34 -1.59 19.45
C GLN A 328 -6.09 -1.22 20.26
N MET A 329 -4.95 -0.99 19.60
CA MET A 329 -3.70 -0.55 20.24
C MET A 329 -3.88 0.78 20.99
N LYS A 330 -4.47 1.80 20.33
CA LYS A 330 -4.70 3.10 20.96
C LYS A 330 -5.66 3.02 22.15
N ASN A 331 -6.68 2.16 22.06
CA ASN A 331 -7.64 1.95 23.15
C ASN A 331 -7.09 1.12 24.31
N MET A 332 -5.92 0.47 24.14
CA MET A 332 -5.25 -0.25 25.22
C MET A 332 -4.38 0.66 26.10
N VAL A 333 -4.24 1.96 25.79
CA VAL A 333 -3.47 2.91 26.61
C VAL A 333 -4.17 3.08 27.97
N PRO A 334 -3.52 2.69 29.08
CA PRO A 334 -4.07 2.90 30.42
C PRO A 334 -4.16 4.38 30.79
N ASP A 335 -5.04 4.71 31.75
CA ASP A 335 -5.02 6.01 32.41
C ASP A 335 -3.66 6.23 33.11
N HIS A 336 -3.12 7.44 32.99
CA HIS A 336 -1.76 7.80 33.44
C HIS A 336 -0.64 7.01 32.75
N ALA A 337 -0.80 6.74 31.46
CA ALA A 337 0.22 6.12 30.62
C ALA A 337 0.21 6.67 29.19
N ALA A 338 1.30 6.40 28.48
CA ALA A 338 1.47 6.78 27.08
C ALA A 338 2.14 5.67 26.26
N LEU A 339 1.89 5.70 24.96
CA LEU A 339 2.66 4.95 23.96
C LEU A 339 3.99 5.65 23.73
N THR A 340 5.09 5.04 24.18
CA THR A 340 6.42 5.70 24.16
C THR A 340 7.27 5.34 22.95
N GLY A 341 7.00 4.20 22.32
CA GLY A 341 7.77 3.74 21.17
C GLY A 341 7.39 2.34 20.72
N ALA A 342 7.91 1.94 19.58
CA ALA A 342 7.90 0.56 19.12
C ALA A 342 9.28 0.15 18.61
N ARG A 343 9.54 -1.15 18.54
CA ARG A 343 10.75 -1.68 17.91
C ARG A 343 10.42 -2.90 17.07
N SER A 344 11.10 -3.08 15.96
CA SER A 344 10.98 -4.31 15.17
C SER A 344 11.78 -5.44 15.82
N GLU A 345 11.15 -6.60 16.04
CA GLU A 345 11.84 -7.80 16.48
C GLU A 345 12.80 -8.35 15.41
N PHE A 346 12.49 -8.12 14.13
CA PHE A 346 13.29 -8.66 13.01
C PHE A 346 14.50 -7.80 12.67
N THR A 347 14.35 -6.47 12.65
CA THR A 347 15.44 -5.55 12.25
C THR A 347 16.11 -4.85 13.43
N GLY A 348 15.47 -4.82 14.59
CA GLY A 348 15.91 -4.01 15.73
C GLY A 348 15.69 -2.50 15.54
N GLU A 349 15.03 -2.08 14.46
CA GLU A 349 14.72 -0.67 14.22
C GLU A 349 13.75 -0.14 15.28
N GLU A 350 14.04 1.05 15.81
CA GLU A 350 13.25 1.71 16.84
C GLU A 350 12.45 2.88 16.27
N TYR A 351 11.20 2.98 16.69
CA TYR A 351 10.23 3.97 16.24
C TYR A 351 9.81 4.84 17.41
N GLY A 352 9.96 6.16 17.26
CA GLY A 352 9.52 7.13 18.26
C GLY A 352 8.02 7.44 18.20
N PRO A 353 7.49 8.25 19.14
CA PRO A 353 6.08 8.63 19.20
C PRO A 353 5.55 9.32 17.92
N LEU A 354 6.43 10.00 17.17
CA LEU A 354 6.08 10.66 15.90
C LEU A 354 5.86 9.66 14.74
N GLN A 355 6.27 8.41 14.89
CA GLN A 355 6.17 7.35 13.89
C GLN A 355 5.14 6.29 14.30
N MET A 356 4.08 6.71 15.01
CA MET A 356 3.07 5.79 15.56
C MET A 356 2.38 4.94 14.48
N ASN A 357 2.32 5.41 13.23
CA ASN A 357 1.82 4.63 12.09
C ASN A 357 2.66 3.38 11.74
N GLN A 358 3.85 3.24 12.32
CA GLN A 358 4.69 2.05 12.19
C GLN A 358 4.51 1.07 13.34
N PHE A 359 3.84 1.44 14.44
CA PHE A 359 3.79 0.61 15.64
C PHE A 359 3.02 -0.69 15.41
N ASN A 360 2.00 -0.65 14.56
CA ASN A 360 1.11 -1.77 14.31
C ASN A 360 1.56 -2.73 13.22
N GLN A 361 2.81 -2.68 12.78
CA GLN A 361 3.34 -3.65 11.81
C GLN A 361 3.63 -4.99 12.47
N TYR A 362 3.44 -6.08 11.72
CA TYR A 362 3.81 -7.43 12.14
C TYR A 362 5.28 -7.52 12.59
N GLY A 363 5.50 -8.16 13.74
CA GLY A 363 6.81 -8.29 14.40
C GLY A 363 7.26 -7.07 15.17
N ASN A 364 6.46 -5.99 15.22
CA ASN A 364 6.79 -4.85 16.07
C ASN A 364 6.30 -5.07 17.50
N ILE A 365 7.16 -4.71 18.45
CA ILE A 365 6.92 -4.70 19.89
C ILE A 365 6.67 -3.26 20.31
N VAL A 366 5.46 -2.98 20.78
CA VAL A 366 5.00 -1.66 21.20
C VAL A 366 5.12 -1.51 22.71
N THR A 367 5.65 -0.38 23.16
CA THR A 367 5.89 -0.07 24.58
C THR A 367 4.89 0.95 25.09
N TYR A 368 4.23 0.60 26.20
CA TYR A 368 3.40 1.47 27.03
C TYR A 368 4.19 1.81 28.28
N SER A 369 4.31 3.09 28.61
CA SER A 369 4.95 3.54 29.85
C SER A 369 3.93 4.30 30.68
N CYS A 370 3.88 4.02 31.98
CA CYS A 370 3.15 4.88 32.91
C CYS A 370 3.83 6.26 32.98
N ASP A 371 3.04 7.28 33.30
CA ASP A 371 3.54 8.63 33.59
C ASP A 371 4.49 8.62 34.79
N ASP A 372 5.33 9.65 34.88
CA ASP A 372 6.14 9.88 36.07
C ASP A 372 5.21 9.90 37.30
N SER A 373 5.61 9.18 38.35
CA SER A 373 4.82 8.92 39.58
C SER A 373 3.78 7.81 39.51
N PHE A 374 3.72 6.99 38.45
CA PHE A 374 2.80 5.86 38.36
C PHE A 374 3.49 4.53 37.97
N PHE A 375 2.87 3.39 38.32
CA PHE A 375 3.32 2.02 37.99
C PHE A 375 2.15 1.10 37.62
N PHE A 376 2.45 0.03 36.88
CA PHE A 376 1.51 -1.09 36.72
C PHE A 376 1.42 -1.92 38.00
N GLU A 377 0.34 -2.68 38.21
CA GLU A 377 0.08 -3.44 39.46
C GLU A 377 1.24 -4.35 39.92
N ASP A 378 2.09 -4.80 38.99
CA ASP A 378 3.29 -5.60 39.26
C ASP A 378 4.56 -4.76 39.49
N TRP A 379 4.40 -3.46 39.78
CA TRP A 379 5.46 -2.50 40.08
C TRP A 379 6.43 -2.26 38.91
N SER A 380 5.99 -2.56 37.69
CA SER A 380 6.71 -2.23 36.46
C SER A 380 6.33 -0.83 35.95
N PHE A 381 7.26 -0.14 35.29
CA PHE A 381 7.00 1.16 34.64
C PHE A 381 6.50 1.01 33.21
N GLN A 382 6.80 -0.12 32.59
CA GLN A 382 6.56 -0.36 31.18
C GLN A 382 5.93 -1.72 30.95
N LYS A 383 5.00 -1.76 30.00
CA LYS A 383 4.43 -2.98 29.41
C LYS A 383 4.68 -2.98 27.93
N THR A 384 4.87 -4.18 27.40
CA THR A 384 5.15 -4.38 25.97
C THR A 384 4.16 -5.36 25.39
N ILE A 385 3.63 -5.05 24.22
CA ILE A 385 2.79 -5.95 23.43
C ILE A 385 3.43 -6.15 22.06
N GLU A 386 3.13 -7.27 21.40
CA GLU A 386 3.67 -7.59 20.08
C GLU A 386 2.52 -7.72 19.08
N CYS A 387 2.71 -7.19 17.88
CA CYS A 387 1.83 -7.48 16.76
C CYS A 387 2.27 -8.78 16.09
N THR A 388 1.51 -9.85 16.28
CA THR A 388 1.79 -11.17 15.70
C THR A 388 0.72 -11.55 14.67
N LEU A 389 0.83 -12.73 14.06
CA LEU A 389 -0.23 -13.30 13.24
C LEU A 389 -1.17 -14.14 14.11
N LYS A 390 -2.46 -13.99 13.86
CA LYS A 390 -3.50 -14.78 14.53
C LYS A 390 -3.29 -16.27 14.26
N SER A 391 -3.53 -17.10 15.28
CA SER A 391 -3.34 -18.55 15.16
C SER A 391 -4.18 -19.14 14.03
N GLY A 392 -3.53 -19.86 13.10
CA GLY A 392 -4.17 -20.44 11.92
C GLY A 392 -4.43 -19.47 10.77
N SER A 393 -3.99 -18.21 10.87
CA SER A 393 -4.08 -17.22 9.81
C SER A 393 -2.68 -16.79 9.34
N GLU A 394 -2.52 -16.58 8.04
CA GLU A 394 -1.30 -16.03 7.44
C GLU A 394 -1.45 -14.54 7.09
N SER A 395 -2.65 -13.99 7.20
CA SER A 395 -3.00 -12.65 6.71
C SER A 395 -3.70 -11.74 7.72
N GLU A 396 -3.98 -12.22 8.94
CA GLU A 396 -4.63 -11.46 10.00
C GLU A 396 -3.67 -11.20 11.17
N GLY A 397 -3.46 -9.93 11.51
CA GLY A 397 -2.65 -9.52 12.65
C GLY A 397 -3.44 -9.52 13.96
N GLU A 398 -2.81 -9.95 15.05
CA GLU A 398 -3.37 -9.96 16.40
C GLU A 398 -2.37 -9.40 17.42
N TRP A 399 -2.88 -8.66 18.41
CA TRP A 399 -2.08 -8.18 19.52
C TRP A 399 -1.94 -9.24 20.61
N ILE A 400 -0.70 -9.57 20.98
CA ILE A 400 -0.40 -10.46 22.11
C ILE A 400 0.49 -9.77 23.14
N GLY A 401 0.47 -10.25 24.37
CA GLY A 401 1.38 -9.77 25.41
C GLY A 401 2.81 -10.24 25.14
N TYR A 402 3.78 -9.33 25.19
CA TYR A 402 5.20 -9.66 25.01
C TYR A 402 5.93 -9.75 26.36
N GLY A 403 6.82 -10.73 26.49
CA GLY A 403 7.58 -10.97 27.71
C GLY A 403 6.69 -11.40 28.89
N ARG A 404 6.60 -10.57 29.94
CA ARG A 404 5.77 -10.83 31.13
C ARG A 404 4.42 -10.10 31.09
N THR A 405 4.11 -9.42 29.99
CA THR A 405 2.86 -8.68 29.83
C THR A 405 1.72 -9.64 29.53
N ARG A 406 0.60 -9.52 30.25
CA ARG A 406 -0.65 -10.24 29.96
C ARG A 406 -1.67 -9.25 29.44
N LEU A 407 -2.42 -9.65 28.42
CA LEU A 407 -3.55 -8.88 27.90
C LEU A 407 -4.87 -9.36 28.54
N PRO A 408 -5.85 -8.46 28.75
CA PRO A 408 -5.79 -7.01 28.50
C PRO A 408 -4.87 -6.28 29.48
N LEU A 409 -4.31 -5.14 29.06
CA LEU A 409 -3.57 -4.26 29.97
C LEU A 409 -4.50 -3.72 31.08
N PRO A 410 -3.97 -3.44 32.29
CA PRO A 410 -4.73 -2.75 33.33
C PRO A 410 -5.28 -1.42 32.82
N LYS A 411 -6.47 -1.03 33.26
CA LYS A 411 -7.13 0.20 32.79
C LYS A 411 -6.44 1.48 33.25
N ALA A 412 -5.69 1.45 34.36
CA ALA A 412 -5.01 2.60 34.93
C ALA A 412 -3.70 2.18 35.60
N CYS A 413 -2.71 3.07 35.56
CA CYS A 413 -1.53 2.93 36.40
C CYS A 413 -1.82 3.41 37.83
N GLN A 414 -1.14 2.81 38.81
CA GLN A 414 -1.27 3.12 40.24
C GLN A 414 -0.20 4.13 40.68
N PRO A 415 -0.50 5.06 41.60
CA PRO A 415 0.47 6.04 42.04
C PRO A 415 1.61 5.40 42.84
N VAL A 416 2.84 5.84 42.55
CA VAL A 416 4.06 5.51 43.26
C VAL A 416 3.93 6.01 44.70
N THR A 417 4.01 5.07 45.65
CA THR A 417 4.00 5.38 47.07
C THR A 417 5.12 4.64 47.81
N CYS A 418 5.84 5.35 48.68
CA CYS A 418 6.85 4.75 49.54
C CYS A 418 6.24 4.32 50.87
N LYS A 419 6.60 3.13 51.33
CA LYS A 419 6.17 2.63 52.64
C LYS A 419 6.93 3.33 53.76
N TYR A 420 6.25 3.56 54.87
CA TYR A 420 6.86 4.01 56.14
C TYR A 420 7.77 2.95 56.77
N GLU A 421 7.53 1.66 56.53
CA GLU A 421 8.23 0.54 57.19
C GLU A 421 9.74 0.47 56.87
N ASP A 422 10.16 1.09 55.77
CA ASP A 422 11.59 1.30 55.43
C ASP A 422 12.26 2.38 56.31
N ILE A 423 11.46 3.08 57.13
CA ILE A 423 11.86 4.11 58.09
C ILE A 423 11.42 3.67 59.50
N LEU A 424 11.71 2.45 59.90
CA LEU A 424 11.58 2.05 61.31
C LEU A 424 12.67 2.75 62.12
N LEU A 425 12.37 3.93 62.67
CA LEU A 425 13.27 4.69 63.55
C LEU A 425 13.59 3.87 64.80
N LYS A 426 14.73 3.18 64.79
CA LYS A 426 15.26 2.52 65.98
C LYS A 426 15.84 3.59 66.91
N PRO A 427 15.71 3.43 68.25
CA PRO A 427 16.33 4.34 69.22
C PRO A 427 17.84 4.53 68.99
N ILE A 428 18.49 3.53 68.41
CA ILE A 428 19.92 3.49 68.06
C ILE A 428 20.29 4.52 66.97
N TYR A 429 19.33 5.15 66.29
CA TYR A 429 19.60 6.07 65.19
C TYR A 429 19.91 7.52 65.61
N ASN A 430 19.80 7.91 66.88
CA ASN A 430 20.19 9.25 67.40
C ASN A 430 19.62 10.44 66.58
N ILE A 431 18.35 10.31 66.15
CA ILE A 431 17.61 11.31 65.37
C ILE A 431 16.64 12.03 66.31
N ARG A 432 16.59 13.36 66.27
CA ARG A 432 15.58 14.14 67.01
C ARG A 432 14.17 13.76 66.53
N PRO A 433 13.17 13.75 67.42
CA PRO A 433 11.82 13.34 67.05
C PRO A 433 11.14 14.28 66.04
N ASN A 434 11.73 15.43 65.69
CA ASN A 434 11.09 16.42 64.81
C ASN A 434 11.37 16.10 63.34
N PHE A 435 10.32 15.78 62.60
CA PHE A 435 10.32 15.59 61.16
C PHE A 435 9.60 16.73 60.46
N THR A 436 10.16 17.18 59.34
CA THR A 436 9.47 18.05 58.38
C THR A 436 9.17 17.24 57.13
N ILE A 437 7.90 17.14 56.76
CA ILE A 437 7.42 16.35 55.62
C ILE A 437 6.86 17.33 54.58
N GLU A 438 7.48 17.40 53.42
CA GLU A 438 7.04 18.21 52.28
C GLU A 438 6.46 17.27 51.22
N PHE A 439 5.17 17.39 50.93
CA PHE A 439 4.49 16.63 49.89
C PHE A 439 4.67 17.27 48.52
N SER A 440 4.51 16.49 47.44
CA SER A 440 4.63 16.97 46.05
C SER A 440 3.67 18.10 45.69
N ASN A 441 2.54 18.21 46.41
CA ASN A 441 1.57 19.30 46.25
C ASN A 441 1.95 20.60 47.00
N GLY A 442 3.14 20.66 47.62
CA GLY A 442 3.64 21.81 48.39
C GLY A 442 3.14 21.89 49.83
N THR A 443 2.34 20.92 50.30
CA THR A 443 1.90 20.87 51.70
C THR A 443 3.06 20.48 52.60
N VAL A 444 3.24 21.21 53.70
CA VAL A 444 4.27 20.91 54.70
C VAL A 444 3.60 20.48 56.00
N GLU A 445 3.96 19.29 56.48
CA GLU A 445 3.55 18.77 57.78
C GLU A 445 4.75 18.70 58.73
N TYR A 446 4.51 19.06 60.00
CA TYR A 446 5.48 18.89 61.08
C TYR A 446 4.97 17.81 62.04
N GLY A 447 5.85 16.92 62.46
CA GLY A 447 5.46 15.84 63.36
C GLY A 447 6.61 15.37 64.26
N PHE A 448 6.23 14.85 65.43
CA PHE A 448 7.16 14.21 66.38
C PHE A 448 7.41 12.73 66.07
N LYS A 449 6.70 12.19 65.07
CA LYS A 449 6.80 10.83 64.58
C LYS A 449 6.24 10.78 63.16
N LEU A 450 6.86 9.96 62.32
CA LEU A 450 6.34 9.67 60.99
C LEU A 450 5.09 8.78 61.09
N ARG A 451 4.05 9.14 60.33
CA ARG A 451 2.79 8.39 60.29
C ARG A 451 2.99 7.08 59.52
N PRO A 452 2.35 5.97 59.93
CA PRO A 452 2.38 4.70 59.21
C PRO A 452 1.43 4.73 58.01
N VAL A 453 1.68 5.65 57.09
CA VAL A 453 0.89 5.87 55.87
C VAL A 453 1.79 5.69 54.64
N LEU A 454 1.17 5.50 53.48
CA LEU A 454 1.85 5.50 52.20
C LEU A 454 2.18 6.94 51.80
N TYR A 455 3.46 7.24 51.60
CA TYR A 455 3.90 8.58 51.21
C TYR A 455 3.95 8.68 49.68
N PRO A 456 3.28 9.67 49.05
CA PRO A 456 3.31 9.87 47.60
C PRO A 456 4.72 10.09 47.05
N TYR A 457 4.90 9.81 45.75
CA TYR A 457 6.10 10.17 45.01
C TYR A 457 6.52 11.63 45.21
N MET A 458 7.84 11.88 45.23
CA MET A 458 8.45 13.19 45.53
C MET A 458 8.18 13.75 46.94
N THR A 459 7.53 13.01 47.84
CA THR A 459 7.51 13.40 49.25
C THR A 459 8.93 13.47 49.78
N LYS A 460 9.31 14.60 50.37
CA LYS A 460 10.58 14.80 51.06
C LYS A 460 10.35 14.74 52.56
N ILE A 461 11.15 13.93 53.25
CA ILE A 461 11.19 13.89 54.71
C ILE A 461 12.56 14.41 55.14
N GLN A 462 12.55 15.45 55.95
CA GLN A 462 13.73 16.03 56.57
C GLN A 462 13.80 15.64 58.04
N TYR A 463 14.95 15.15 58.47
CA TYR A 463 15.23 14.81 59.86
C TYR A 463 16.53 15.43 60.35
N VAL A 464 16.61 15.64 61.66
CA VAL A 464 17.72 16.34 62.33
C VAL A 464 18.40 15.40 63.33
N CYS A 465 19.72 15.38 63.36
CA CYS A 465 20.47 14.57 64.31
C CYS A 465 20.44 15.14 65.74
N GLU A 466 20.54 14.26 66.74
CA GLU A 466 20.70 14.68 68.13
C GLU A 466 22.04 15.41 68.36
N ASN A 467 22.12 16.21 69.44
CA ASN A 467 23.34 16.96 69.74
C ASN A 467 24.52 16.01 69.96
N GLY A 468 25.64 16.30 69.28
CA GLY A 468 26.81 15.42 69.30
C GLY A 468 26.77 14.30 68.24
N TYR A 469 25.78 14.29 67.34
CA TYR A 469 25.67 13.37 66.21
C TYR A 469 25.50 14.12 64.89
N GLU A 470 25.92 13.53 63.78
CA GLU A 470 25.83 14.03 62.41
C GLU A 470 25.39 12.93 61.44
N THR A 471 25.00 13.29 60.23
CA THR A 471 24.64 12.34 59.17
C THR A 471 25.90 11.68 58.58
N VAL A 472 25.73 10.61 57.79
CA VAL A 472 26.85 10.01 57.02
C VAL A 472 27.53 11.03 56.09
N THR A 473 26.83 12.08 55.72
CA THR A 473 27.31 13.18 54.88
C THR A 473 27.92 14.35 55.67
N LYS A 474 28.10 14.23 56.99
CA LYS A 474 28.63 15.26 57.91
C LYS A 474 27.80 16.54 57.99
N TYR A 475 26.48 16.40 57.94
CA TYR A 475 25.54 17.49 58.17
C TYR A 475 24.67 17.18 59.39
N ASP A 476 24.13 18.22 60.03
CA ASP A 476 23.20 18.06 61.16
C ASP A 476 21.79 17.66 60.69
N VAL A 477 21.54 17.70 59.38
CA VAL A 477 20.23 17.56 58.74
C VAL A 477 20.34 16.72 57.47
N GLN A 478 19.39 15.80 57.25
CA GLN A 478 19.32 14.99 56.04
C GLN A 478 17.91 15.00 55.47
N ASN A 479 17.84 15.08 54.14
CA ASN A 479 16.61 14.93 53.38
C ASN A 479 16.58 13.54 52.72
N ILE A 480 15.46 12.84 52.83
CA ILE A 480 15.15 11.64 52.05
C ILE A 480 13.94 11.92 51.18
N THR A 481 13.96 11.46 49.94
CA THR A 481 12.87 11.69 48.98
C THR A 481 12.31 10.34 48.51
N CYS A 482 10.99 10.25 48.40
CA CYS A 482 10.36 9.07 47.79
C CYS A 482 10.69 9.06 46.28
N GLY A 483 11.57 8.13 45.88
CA GLY A 483 12.05 8.00 44.51
C GLY A 483 11.06 7.25 43.61
N PRO A 484 11.34 7.20 42.28
CA PRO A 484 10.40 6.69 41.29
C PRO A 484 10.08 5.21 41.49
N THR A 485 11.05 4.42 41.96
CA THR A 485 10.89 2.99 42.24
C THR A 485 10.24 2.69 43.61
N ALA A 486 9.46 3.62 44.14
CA ALA A 486 8.85 3.53 45.48
C ALA A 486 9.84 3.21 46.61
N ARG A 487 11.07 3.72 46.49
CA ARG A 487 12.14 3.57 47.50
C ARG A 487 12.64 4.95 47.93
N TRP A 488 12.91 5.09 49.21
CA TRP A 488 13.55 6.29 49.77
C TRP A 488 14.97 6.47 49.24
N LYS A 489 15.29 7.68 48.80
CA LYS A 489 16.61 8.08 48.32
C LYS A 489 17.09 9.36 49.04
N PRO A 490 18.25 9.33 49.75
CA PRO A 490 18.94 8.12 50.19
C PRO A 490 18.06 7.27 51.13
N GLN A 491 18.45 6.01 51.35
CA GLN A 491 17.82 5.19 52.39
C GLN A 491 18.05 5.83 53.76
N LEU A 492 17.07 5.74 54.66
CA LEU A 492 17.21 6.34 55.98
C LEU A 492 18.39 5.68 56.72
N THR A 493 19.35 6.51 57.10
CA THR A 493 20.55 6.10 57.83
C THR A 493 20.56 6.82 59.17
N GLY A 494 20.92 6.10 60.25
CA GLY A 494 21.05 6.70 61.57
C GLY A 494 22.16 7.73 61.62
N CYS A 495 22.05 8.66 62.56
CA CYS A 495 23.09 9.64 62.84
C CYS A 495 24.27 8.99 63.56
N ILE A 496 25.47 9.31 63.11
CA ILE A 496 26.76 8.88 63.65
C ILE A 496 27.28 9.91 64.66
N LYS A 497 28.02 9.48 65.68
CA LYS A 497 28.56 10.42 66.67
C LYS A 497 29.56 11.36 65.98
N LYS A 498 29.46 12.67 66.23
CA LYS A 498 30.44 13.65 65.78
C LYS A 498 31.80 13.22 66.33
N GLU A 499 32.75 12.99 65.45
CA GLU A 499 34.13 12.79 65.87
C GLU A 499 34.56 14.07 66.61
N GLU A 500 35.07 13.93 67.84
CA GLU A 500 35.70 15.05 68.53
C GLU A 500 36.75 15.62 67.59
N ALA A 501 36.66 16.93 67.31
CA ALA A 501 37.58 17.61 66.40
C ALA A 501 39.01 17.16 66.72
N MET A 502 39.64 16.52 65.72
CA MET A 502 40.99 15.99 65.83
C MET A 502 41.88 17.03 66.54
N LYS A 503 42.49 16.65 67.67
CA LYS A 503 43.55 17.47 68.29
C LYS A 503 44.69 17.57 67.27
N THR A 504 44.70 18.68 66.55
CA THR A 504 45.79 19.05 65.66
C THR A 504 46.82 19.81 66.49
N SER A 505 48.11 19.55 66.22
CA SER A 505 49.15 20.43 66.74
C SER A 505 49.05 21.81 66.09
N SER A 506 49.76 22.81 66.61
CA SER A 506 49.81 24.18 66.07
C SER A 506 50.27 24.28 64.59
N GLY A 507 50.69 23.18 63.96
CA GLY A 507 51.00 23.06 62.53
C GLY A 507 49.99 22.24 61.71
N GLY A 508 48.81 21.93 62.23
CA GLY A 508 47.71 21.30 61.47
C GLY A 508 47.88 19.80 61.18
N ARG A 509 48.86 19.11 61.78
CA ARG A 509 49.02 17.65 61.61
C ARG A 509 48.28 16.88 62.70
N TYR A 510 47.55 15.85 62.26
CA TYR A 510 46.86 14.88 63.10
C TYR A 510 47.83 14.04 63.93
N VAL A 511 47.52 13.82 65.21
CA VAL A 511 48.26 12.93 66.12
C VAL A 511 47.31 11.85 66.66
N PRO A 512 47.36 10.60 66.17
CA PRO A 512 46.54 9.51 66.71
C PRO A 512 47.10 8.96 68.03
N PRO A 513 46.25 8.46 68.95
CA PRO A 513 46.70 7.56 70.01
C PRO A 513 47.03 6.18 69.44
N THR A 514 48.12 5.57 69.91
CA THR A 514 48.54 4.23 69.50
C THR A 514 47.61 3.17 70.10
N VAL A 515 46.70 2.66 69.28
CA VAL A 515 45.93 1.44 69.57
C VAL A 515 46.27 0.43 68.48
N GLU A 516 47.07 -0.58 68.83
CA GLU A 516 47.24 -1.75 67.97
C GLU A 516 45.96 -2.60 68.03
N VAL A 517 45.30 -2.79 66.88
CA VAL A 517 44.18 -3.72 66.75
C VAL A 517 44.76 -5.15 66.67
N PRO A 518 44.39 -6.08 67.57
CA PRO A 518 45.03 -7.40 67.69
C PRO A 518 44.60 -8.40 66.59
N SER A 519 44.45 -7.95 65.34
CA SER A 519 44.07 -8.79 64.18
C SER A 519 44.58 -8.28 62.83
N ALA A 520 45.31 -7.15 62.77
CA ALA A 520 45.80 -6.60 61.52
C ALA A 520 46.80 -7.54 60.80
N GLU A 521 47.65 -8.24 61.55
CA GLU A 521 48.63 -9.19 60.99
C GLU A 521 47.95 -10.40 60.33
N LYS A 522 46.83 -10.88 60.88
CA LYS A 522 46.11 -12.05 60.35
C LYS A 522 45.27 -11.73 59.12
N LEU A 523 44.65 -10.54 59.07
CA LEU A 523 43.88 -10.08 57.90
C LEU A 523 44.79 -9.69 56.74
N GLY A 524 45.94 -9.06 57.03
CA GLY A 524 46.94 -8.71 56.02
C GLY A 524 47.54 -9.94 55.33
N LEU A 525 47.88 -10.98 56.11
CA LEU A 525 48.38 -12.24 55.57
C LEU A 525 47.34 -12.88 54.63
N LEU A 526 46.07 -12.97 55.07
CA LEU A 526 45.00 -13.65 54.32
C LEU A 526 44.67 -12.94 53.00
N MET A 527 44.67 -11.61 52.98
CA MET A 527 44.50 -10.84 51.74
C MET A 527 45.68 -11.03 50.78
N MET A 528 46.92 -11.05 51.28
CA MET A 528 48.08 -11.30 50.43
C MET A 528 48.06 -12.71 49.85
N THR A 529 47.61 -13.73 50.60
CA THR A 529 47.45 -15.08 50.06
C THR A 529 46.42 -15.15 48.94
N ILE A 530 45.26 -14.47 49.10
CA ILE A 530 44.21 -14.43 48.08
C ILE A 530 44.72 -13.73 46.81
N ILE A 531 45.43 -12.61 46.95
CA ILE A 531 46.00 -11.88 45.81
C ILE A 531 47.00 -12.75 45.05
N VAL A 532 47.91 -13.44 45.76
CA VAL A 532 48.89 -14.33 45.14
C VAL A 532 48.20 -15.50 44.42
N LEU A 533 47.18 -16.11 45.04
CA LEU A 533 46.38 -17.18 44.42
C LEU A 533 45.66 -16.70 43.15
N PHE A 534 45.07 -15.50 43.19
CA PHE A 534 44.36 -14.91 42.05
C PHE A 534 45.30 -14.62 40.88
N PHE A 535 46.51 -14.12 41.15
CA PHE A 535 47.50 -13.90 40.09
C PHE A 535 48.04 -15.22 39.53
N LEU A 536 48.26 -16.24 40.36
CA LEU A 536 48.67 -17.58 39.89
C LEU A 536 47.61 -18.24 39.01
N THR A 537 46.32 -18.10 39.33
CA THR A 537 45.23 -18.67 38.51
C THR A 537 45.10 -17.94 37.18
N LEU A 538 45.23 -16.61 37.15
CA LEU A 538 45.29 -15.84 35.90
C LEU A 538 46.47 -16.27 35.02
N LEU A 539 47.66 -16.43 35.60
CA LEU A 539 48.86 -16.85 34.88
C LEU A 539 48.70 -18.27 34.29
N LEU A 540 48.06 -19.19 35.03
CA LEU A 540 47.74 -20.52 34.53
C LEU A 540 46.68 -20.50 33.41
N LEU A 541 45.67 -19.63 33.51
CA LEU A 541 44.66 -19.45 32.46
C LEU A 541 45.28 -18.88 31.17
N ASP A 542 46.19 -17.92 31.29
CA ASP A 542 46.91 -17.36 30.14
C ASP A 542 47.86 -18.38 29.52
N LEU A 543 48.56 -19.19 30.32
CA LEU A 543 49.43 -20.26 29.79
C LEU A 543 48.62 -21.35 29.07
N THR A 544 47.44 -21.72 29.58
CA THR A 544 46.59 -22.73 28.95
C THR A 544 45.97 -22.24 27.64
N THR A 545 45.56 -20.97 27.58
CA THR A 545 45.06 -20.36 26.34
C THR A 545 46.17 -20.22 25.31
N LEU A 546 47.35 -19.73 25.71
CA LEU A 546 48.52 -19.64 24.83
C LEU A 546 48.96 -21.01 24.29
N HIS A 547 48.95 -22.06 25.13
CA HIS A 547 49.26 -23.42 24.70
C HIS A 547 48.23 -23.94 23.69
N ARG A 548 46.94 -23.66 23.90
CA ARG A 548 45.87 -24.04 22.95
C ARG A 548 46.08 -23.35 21.60
N ASP A 549 46.38 -22.07 21.60
CA ASP A 549 46.49 -21.27 20.38
C ASP A 549 47.76 -21.62 19.58
N ILE A 550 48.88 -21.89 20.27
CA ILE A 550 50.10 -22.43 19.64
C ILE A 550 49.81 -23.78 18.98
N ARG A 551 49.03 -24.66 19.63
CA ARG A 551 48.67 -25.97 19.08
C ARG A 551 47.82 -25.84 17.81
N TRP A 552 46.88 -24.90 17.80
CA TRP A 552 46.06 -24.57 16.62
C TRP A 552 46.91 -23.99 15.49
N PHE A 553 47.85 -23.09 15.80
CA PHE A 553 48.78 -22.53 14.83
C PHE A 553 49.60 -23.63 14.12
N PHE A 554 50.20 -24.56 14.88
CA PHE A 554 50.98 -25.65 14.27
C PHE A 554 50.12 -26.63 13.46
N ASN A 555 48.88 -26.89 13.87
CA ASN A 555 47.94 -27.71 13.08
C ASN A 555 47.59 -27.03 11.75
N ASN A 556 47.31 -25.73 11.76
CA ASN A 556 47.00 -24.96 10.56
C ASN A 556 48.21 -24.88 9.62
N VAL A 557 49.42 -24.68 10.14
CA VAL A 557 50.66 -24.69 9.34
C VAL A 557 50.89 -26.06 8.70
N ARG A 558 50.64 -27.16 9.42
CA ARG A 558 50.71 -28.52 8.85
C ARG A 558 49.67 -28.74 7.75
N LEU A 559 48.45 -28.22 7.94
CA LEU A 559 47.37 -28.33 6.96
C LEU A 559 47.69 -27.55 5.68
N GLN A 560 48.21 -26.32 5.82
CA GLN A 560 48.70 -25.49 4.71
C GLN A 560 49.82 -26.19 3.92
N LYS A 561 50.78 -26.81 4.62
CA LYS A 561 51.85 -27.59 3.97
C LYS A 561 51.30 -28.78 3.17
N ARG A 562 50.30 -29.50 3.70
CA ARG A 562 49.63 -30.61 2.99
C ARG A 562 48.86 -30.11 1.76
N LEU A 563 48.11 -29.02 1.88
CA LEU A 563 47.37 -28.41 0.77
C LEU A 563 48.32 -27.91 -0.33
N TRP A 564 49.46 -27.33 0.03
CA TRP A 564 50.47 -26.90 -0.92
C TRP A 564 51.07 -28.07 -1.70
N VAL A 565 51.41 -29.18 -1.03
CA VAL A 565 51.89 -30.40 -1.69
C VAL A 565 50.81 -31.00 -2.60
N ALA A 566 49.54 -31.02 -2.17
CA ALA A 566 48.43 -31.49 -2.99
C ALA A 566 48.22 -30.63 -4.25
N LYS A 567 48.29 -29.30 -4.11
CA LYS A 567 48.21 -28.34 -5.23
C LYS A 567 49.37 -28.54 -6.22
N ARG A 568 50.59 -28.78 -5.72
CA ARG A 568 51.77 -29.07 -6.56
C ARG A 568 51.63 -30.40 -7.29
N ARG A 569 51.06 -31.44 -6.66
CA ARG A 569 50.75 -32.71 -7.33
C ARG A 569 49.71 -32.54 -8.43
N LEU A 570 48.64 -31.77 -8.18
CA LEU A 570 47.61 -31.43 -9.17
C LEU A 570 48.14 -30.63 -10.36
N GLN A 571 49.07 -29.70 -10.11
CA GLN A 571 49.73 -28.96 -11.19
C GLN A 571 50.64 -29.88 -12.02
N ASN A 572 51.39 -30.77 -11.38
CA ASN A 572 52.23 -31.74 -12.09
C ASN A 572 51.40 -32.76 -12.90
N THR A 573 50.23 -33.21 -12.42
CA THR A 573 49.35 -34.08 -13.20
C THR A 573 48.68 -33.34 -14.35
N LYS A 574 48.25 -32.08 -14.16
CA LYS A 574 47.75 -31.23 -15.26
C LYS A 574 48.81 -30.95 -16.33
N ALA A 575 50.07 -30.78 -15.94
CA ALA A 575 51.16 -30.61 -16.89
C ALA A 575 51.45 -31.90 -17.70
N LYS A 576 51.34 -33.07 -17.06
CA LYS A 576 51.50 -34.38 -17.73
C LYS A 576 50.32 -34.77 -18.63
N ALA A 577 49.13 -34.23 -18.40
CA ALA A 577 47.94 -34.47 -19.25
C ALA A 577 47.85 -33.53 -20.46
N LYS A 578 48.81 -32.62 -20.62
CA LYS A 578 48.91 -31.65 -21.74
C LYS A 578 49.98 -32.00 -22.77
N ILE A 579 50.64 -33.15 -22.60
CA ILE A 579 51.49 -33.86 -23.56
C ILE A 579 50.71 -35.10 -23.96
#